data_AF-A0AAV9K7X7-F1
#
_entry.id   AF-A0AAV9K7X7-F1
#
_cell.length_a   1.000
_cell.length_b   1.000
_cell.length_c   1.000
_cell.angle_alpha   90.00
_cell.angle_beta   90.00
_cell.angle_gamma   90.00
#
_symmetry.space_group_name_H-M   'P 1'
#
loop_
_entity.id
_entity.type
_entity.pdbx_description
1 polymer ?
#
loop_
_entity_poly.entity_id
_entity_poly.type
_entity_poly.pdbx_seq_one_letter_code
_entity_poly.pdbx_strand_id
1 'polypeptide(L)'
;MMQSVCVRASALQLPPINSHSSRNAAMADSFAIDAQNLSYSVVSRQGKLLPILKDCSLQVPSGQFWMLLGPNGCGKSTLLKILAGLLSPDDGFLYVERPRSFVYQNPDHQVVMPTVEADVAFGLGKLNLTPNEIKTRVAKALDAVGMYEYLKKPVHTLSGGQKQRVATAGALAEACKVLLLDELTTFLDETDQIGVIKAMRNSMDTSQGITALWVTHRLEELEFADGAVYMEDGRIVRQGDATSIRKFIEDKLASYVNQINL
;
A
#
# COMPACT_ATOMS: atom_id res chain seq x y z
N MET A 1 1.21 64.36 -5.89
CA MET A 1 2.50 63.67 -6.09
C MET A 1 2.48 62.44 -5.19
N MET A 2 2.64 61.18 -5.58
CA MET A 2 3.08 60.45 -6.78
C MET A 2 2.24 59.17 -6.83
N GLN A 3 1.53 58.91 -7.94
CA GLN A 3 1.80 57.87 -8.95
C GLN A 3 1.54 56.41 -8.55
N SER A 4 0.59 55.85 -9.29
CA SER A 4 0.18 54.46 -9.42
C SER A 4 1.28 53.55 -9.98
N VAL A 5 1.29 52.27 -9.58
CA VAL A 5 1.61 51.16 -10.50
C VAL A 5 0.63 50.02 -10.24
N CYS A 6 -0.22 49.77 -11.23
CA CYS A 6 -1.15 48.67 -11.33
C CYS A 6 -0.47 47.57 -12.15
N VAL A 7 -0.28 46.37 -11.60
CA VAL A 7 0.16 45.19 -12.36
C VAL A 7 -1.05 44.28 -12.53
N ARG A 8 -1.52 44.15 -13.78
CA ARG A 8 -2.52 43.18 -14.20
C ARG A 8 -1.95 41.77 -14.08
N ALA A 9 -2.48 40.95 -13.17
CA ALA A 9 -2.38 39.51 -13.28
C ALA A 9 -3.56 39.02 -14.12
N SER A 10 -3.26 38.40 -15.26
CA SER A 10 -4.24 37.76 -16.14
C SER A 10 -5.03 36.70 -15.38
N ALA A 11 -6.35 36.74 -15.49
CA ALA A 11 -7.24 35.72 -14.95
C ALA A 11 -6.89 34.35 -15.55
N LEU A 12 -6.27 33.48 -14.75
CA LEU A 12 -6.28 32.05 -14.98
C LEU A 12 -7.70 31.57 -14.65
N GLN A 13 -8.47 31.28 -15.70
CA GLN A 13 -9.76 30.60 -15.59
C GLN A 13 -9.55 29.27 -14.87
N LEU A 14 -10.05 29.17 -13.64
CA LEU A 14 -10.24 27.89 -12.96
C LEU A 14 -11.29 27.09 -13.76
N PRO A 15 -11.03 25.83 -14.11
CA PRO A 15 -12.04 24.99 -14.75
C PRO A 15 -13.21 24.73 -13.78
N PRO A 16 -14.43 24.50 -14.29
CA PRO A 16 -15.61 24.39 -13.46
C PRO A 16 -15.54 23.13 -12.58
N ILE A 17 -15.69 23.35 -11.27
CA ILE A 17 -16.03 22.32 -10.29
C ILE A 17 -17.47 21.92 -10.59
N ASN A 18 -17.70 20.79 -11.25
CA ASN A 18 -18.81 19.84 -10.99
C ASN A 18 -19.02 18.83 -12.13
N SER A 19 -18.66 17.57 -11.86
CA SER A 19 -19.29 16.33 -12.39
C SER A 19 -18.76 15.05 -11.71
N HIS A 20 -17.74 15.13 -10.84
CA HIS A 20 -17.09 13.97 -10.21
C HIS A 20 -17.78 13.41 -8.94
N SER A 21 -18.78 14.08 -8.36
CA SER A 21 -19.33 13.69 -7.05
C SER A 21 -20.20 12.42 -7.07
N SER A 22 -20.87 12.12 -8.18
CA SER A 22 -21.77 10.98 -8.31
C SER A 22 -21.06 9.66 -8.67
N ARG A 23 -19.91 9.69 -9.38
CA ARG A 23 -19.07 8.50 -9.59
C ARG A 23 -18.40 8.02 -8.31
N ASN A 24 -17.90 8.94 -7.49
CA ASN A 24 -17.17 8.60 -6.26
C ASN A 24 -18.03 7.85 -5.24
N ALA A 25 -19.33 8.16 -5.12
CA ALA A 25 -20.22 7.49 -4.18
C ALA A 25 -20.57 6.05 -4.60
N ALA A 26 -20.86 5.82 -5.89
CA ALA A 26 -21.18 4.48 -6.39
C ALA A 26 -19.94 3.56 -6.50
N MET A 27 -18.74 4.13 -6.70
CA MET A 27 -17.49 3.38 -6.74
C MET A 27 -16.98 2.98 -5.35
N ALA A 28 -17.22 3.81 -4.32
CA ALA A 28 -16.82 3.52 -2.94
C ALA A 28 -17.45 2.24 -2.37
N ASP A 29 -18.64 1.87 -2.83
CA ASP A 29 -19.33 0.65 -2.38
C ASP A 29 -18.79 -0.63 -3.03
N SER A 30 -17.99 -0.54 -4.10
CA SER A 30 -17.45 -1.71 -4.84
C SER A 30 -15.92 -1.85 -4.75
N PHE A 31 -15.19 -0.74 -4.74
CA PHE A 31 -13.72 -0.73 -4.77
C PHE A 31 -13.14 0.27 -3.77
N ALA A 32 -12.15 -0.18 -2.99
CA ALA A 32 -11.38 0.69 -2.11
C ALA A 32 -10.16 1.31 -2.81
N ILE A 33 -9.73 0.75 -3.94
CA ILE A 33 -8.71 1.30 -4.82
C ILE A 33 -9.22 1.22 -6.27
N ASP A 34 -9.25 2.35 -6.97
CA ASP A 34 -9.50 2.41 -8.41
C ASP A 34 -8.50 3.37 -9.06
N ALA A 35 -7.67 2.84 -9.94
CA ALA A 35 -6.65 3.57 -10.67
C ALA A 35 -6.87 3.33 -12.17
N GLN A 36 -6.88 4.40 -12.95
CA GLN A 36 -7.09 4.33 -14.40
C GLN A 36 -6.02 5.14 -15.12
N ASN A 37 -5.32 4.48 -16.04
CA ASN A 37 -4.32 5.09 -16.92
C ASN A 37 -3.22 5.87 -16.18
N LEU A 38 -2.80 5.40 -15.00
CA LEU A 38 -1.76 6.07 -14.23
C LEU A 38 -0.41 6.01 -14.94
N SER A 39 0.18 7.18 -15.14
CA SER A 39 1.52 7.35 -15.69
C SER A 39 2.39 8.14 -14.73
N TYR A 40 3.67 7.79 -14.66
CA TYR A 40 4.64 8.47 -13.80
C TYR A 40 6.05 8.30 -14.34
N SER A 41 6.78 9.41 -14.40
CA SER A 41 8.14 9.49 -14.92
C SER A 41 9.08 10.16 -13.93
N VAL A 42 10.36 9.78 -13.96
CA VAL A 42 11.42 10.42 -13.19
C VAL A 42 12.44 11.05 -14.11
N VAL A 43 13.05 12.15 -13.70
CA VAL A 43 14.14 12.77 -14.43
C VAL A 43 15.46 12.13 -14.00
N SER A 44 16.21 11.58 -14.95
CA SER A 44 17.53 11.01 -14.68
C SER A 44 18.55 12.10 -14.33
N ARG A 45 19.71 11.70 -13.79
CA ARG A 45 20.82 12.64 -13.53
C ARG A 45 21.31 13.38 -14.79
N GLN A 46 21.03 12.83 -15.97
CA GLN A 46 21.37 13.43 -17.26
C GLN A 46 20.23 14.28 -17.84
N GLY A 47 19.18 14.55 -17.06
CA GLY A 47 18.02 15.34 -17.50
C GLY A 47 17.04 14.58 -18.40
N LYS A 48 17.24 13.29 -18.62
CA LYS A 48 16.35 12.48 -19.47
C LYS A 48 15.12 12.05 -18.69
N LEU A 49 13.93 12.26 -19.25
CA LEU A 49 12.68 11.75 -18.69
C LEU A 49 12.62 10.21 -18.87
N LEU A 50 12.48 9.48 -17.76
CA LEU A 50 12.41 8.03 -17.70
C LEU A 50 11.02 7.60 -17.22
N PRO A 51 10.18 7.01 -18.09
CA PRO A 51 8.86 6.54 -17.70
C PRO A 51 8.98 5.30 -16.81
N ILE A 52 8.43 5.38 -15.60
CA ILE A 52 8.40 4.29 -14.63
C ILE A 52 7.06 3.56 -14.69
N LEU A 53 5.95 4.30 -14.72
CA LEU A 53 4.60 3.77 -14.92
C LEU A 53 4.04 4.26 -16.26
N LYS A 54 3.36 3.38 -16.97
CA LYS A 54 2.87 3.56 -18.33
C LYS A 54 1.42 3.06 -18.40
N ASP A 55 0.45 3.96 -18.25
CA ASP A 55 -0.98 3.65 -18.38
C ASP A 55 -1.48 2.54 -17.42
N CYS A 56 -0.97 2.51 -16.20
CA CYS A 56 -1.36 1.52 -15.19
C CYS A 56 -2.82 1.69 -14.77
N SER A 57 -3.63 0.66 -15.01
CA SER A 57 -5.02 0.60 -14.52
C SER A 57 -5.20 -0.62 -13.63
N LEU A 58 -5.74 -0.44 -12.42
CA LEU A 58 -6.03 -1.52 -11.50
C LEU A 58 -7.23 -1.20 -10.60
N GLN A 59 -7.84 -2.26 -10.08
CA GLN A 59 -8.95 -2.16 -9.15
C GLN A 59 -8.77 -3.16 -8.01
N VAL A 60 -8.98 -2.72 -6.77
CA VAL A 60 -8.98 -3.58 -5.58
C VAL A 60 -10.33 -3.46 -4.88
N PRO A 61 -11.12 -4.55 -4.80
CA PRO A 61 -12.41 -4.54 -4.14
C PRO A 61 -12.31 -4.17 -2.65
N SER A 62 -13.37 -3.54 -2.14
CA SER A 62 -13.46 -3.18 -0.72
C SER A 62 -13.47 -4.43 0.17
N GLY A 63 -12.73 -4.41 1.27
CA GLY A 63 -12.61 -5.52 2.23
C GLY A 63 -11.76 -6.71 1.77
N GLN A 64 -11.02 -6.62 0.65
CA GLN A 64 -10.23 -7.73 0.13
C GLN A 64 -8.72 -7.58 0.36
N PHE A 65 -8.03 -8.71 0.48
CA PHE A 65 -6.59 -8.81 0.62
C PHE A 65 -5.93 -9.17 -0.72
N TRP A 66 -5.31 -8.18 -1.36
CA TRP A 66 -4.79 -8.30 -2.72
C TRP A 66 -3.28 -8.15 -2.81
N MET A 67 -2.71 -8.77 -3.83
CA MET A 67 -1.28 -8.68 -4.13
C MET A 67 -1.00 -7.80 -5.33
N LEU A 68 0.15 -7.10 -5.30
CA LEU A 68 0.80 -6.53 -6.47
C LEU A 68 2.10 -7.30 -6.74
N LEU A 69 2.07 -8.11 -7.80
CA LEU A 69 3.12 -9.02 -8.23
C LEU A 69 3.84 -8.50 -9.47
N GLY A 70 5.07 -8.96 -9.68
CA GLY A 70 5.85 -8.67 -10.87
C GLY A 70 7.36 -8.74 -10.63
N PRO A 71 8.17 -8.72 -11.70
CA PRO A 71 9.62 -8.71 -11.59
C PRO A 71 10.18 -7.51 -10.81
N ASN A 72 11.43 -7.63 -10.33
CA ASN A 72 12.12 -6.52 -9.69
C ASN A 72 12.33 -5.37 -10.69
N GLY A 73 12.18 -4.13 -10.21
CA GLY A 73 12.36 -2.94 -11.04
C GLY A 73 11.19 -2.60 -11.98
N CYS A 74 10.10 -3.37 -12.01
CA CYS A 74 8.97 -3.09 -12.91
C CYS A 74 8.10 -1.89 -12.48
N GLY A 75 8.29 -1.34 -11.27
CA GLY A 75 7.59 -0.15 -10.78
C GLY A 75 6.58 -0.37 -9.65
N LYS A 76 6.49 -1.58 -9.07
CA LYS A 76 5.53 -1.92 -7.99
C LYS A 76 5.54 -0.94 -6.82
N SER A 77 6.71 -0.70 -6.21
CA SER A 77 6.84 0.23 -5.08
C SER A 77 6.56 1.68 -5.48
N THR A 78 6.83 2.07 -6.73
CA THR A 78 6.46 3.39 -7.25
C THR A 78 4.95 3.55 -7.35
N LEU A 79 4.27 2.55 -7.91
CA LEU A 79 2.81 2.50 -7.96
C LEU A 79 2.22 2.53 -6.55
N LEU A 80 2.72 1.71 -5.64
CA LEU A 80 2.24 1.67 -4.25
C LEU A 80 2.42 3.02 -3.55
N LYS A 81 3.52 3.74 -3.77
CA LYS A 81 3.74 5.10 -3.24
C LYS A 81 2.76 6.13 -3.84
N ILE A 82 2.38 6.00 -5.11
CA ILE A 82 1.33 6.82 -5.72
C ILE A 82 -0.02 6.53 -5.07
N LEU A 83 -0.38 5.24 -4.89
CA LEU A 83 -1.60 4.85 -4.18
C LEU A 83 -1.63 5.38 -2.74
N ALA A 84 -0.47 5.47 -2.08
CA ALA A 84 -0.32 6.07 -0.75
C ALA A 84 -0.39 7.61 -0.75
N GLY A 85 -0.26 8.24 -1.92
CA GLY A 85 -0.12 9.69 -2.08
C GLY A 85 1.22 10.25 -1.62
N LEU A 86 2.25 9.40 -1.54
CA LEU A 86 3.63 9.83 -1.32
C LEU A 86 4.27 10.36 -2.61
N LEU A 87 3.71 9.99 -3.76
CA LEU A 87 4.04 10.50 -5.09
C LEU A 87 2.76 10.94 -5.79
N SER A 88 2.86 11.95 -6.66
CA SER A 88 1.75 12.38 -7.53
C SER A 88 1.95 11.78 -8.92
N PRO A 89 0.93 11.17 -9.53
CA PRO A 89 1.03 10.70 -10.91
C PRO A 89 1.13 11.90 -11.87
N ASP A 90 1.73 11.69 -13.04
CA ASP A 90 1.79 12.69 -14.11
C ASP A 90 0.46 12.79 -14.85
N ASP A 91 -0.24 11.67 -14.99
CA ASP A 91 -1.53 11.54 -15.68
C ASP A 91 -2.35 10.37 -15.09
N GLY A 92 -3.64 10.34 -15.43
CA GLY A 92 -4.60 9.31 -15.04
C GLY A 92 -5.51 9.70 -13.87
N PHE A 93 -6.39 8.77 -13.52
CA PHE A 93 -7.33 8.91 -12.41
C PHE A 93 -6.92 8.00 -11.24
N LEU A 94 -7.01 8.53 -10.02
CA LEU A 94 -6.72 7.81 -8.80
C LEU A 94 -7.78 8.06 -7.74
N TYR A 95 -8.45 6.98 -7.32
CA TYR A 95 -9.26 6.91 -6.13
C TYR A 95 -8.68 5.86 -5.16
N VAL A 96 -8.52 6.26 -3.91
CA VAL A 96 -8.13 5.37 -2.80
C VAL A 96 -8.93 5.78 -1.59
N GLU A 97 -9.66 4.84 -0.99
CA GLU A 97 -10.46 5.06 0.20
C GLU A 97 -9.59 5.55 1.36
N ARG A 98 -10.14 6.44 2.18
CA ARG A 98 -9.44 7.08 3.31
C ARG A 98 -10.11 6.71 4.63
N PRO A 99 -9.36 6.61 5.75
CA PRO A 99 -7.91 6.82 5.87
C PRO A 99 -7.10 5.69 5.22
N ARG A 100 -5.90 6.00 4.71
CA ARG A 100 -4.98 5.00 4.15
C ARG A 100 -3.65 5.03 4.91
N SER A 101 -3.06 3.87 5.11
CA SER A 101 -1.77 3.71 5.79
C SER A 101 -0.77 3.00 4.87
N PHE A 102 0.51 3.33 5.05
CA PHE A 102 1.61 2.74 4.29
C PHE A 102 2.60 2.11 5.25
N VAL A 103 2.93 0.85 5.03
CA VAL A 103 3.97 0.12 5.77
C VAL A 103 5.13 -0.12 4.81
N TYR A 104 6.32 0.28 5.22
CA TYR A 104 7.54 0.17 4.43
C TYR A 104 8.11 -1.25 4.53
N GLN A 105 8.99 -1.56 3.59
CA GLN A 105 9.70 -2.84 3.51
C GLN A 105 10.61 -3.13 4.71
N ASN A 106 11.30 -2.13 5.23
CA ASN A 106 12.25 -2.33 6.33
C ASN A 106 11.62 -1.84 7.66
N PRO A 107 11.25 -2.76 8.57
CA PRO A 107 10.63 -2.37 9.82
C PRO A 107 11.61 -1.66 10.77
N ASP A 108 12.92 -1.85 10.62
CA ASP A 108 13.93 -1.12 11.41
C ASP A 108 13.93 0.38 11.13
N HIS A 109 13.41 0.80 9.97
CA HIS A 109 13.26 2.21 9.63
C HIS A 109 11.95 2.82 10.12
N GLN A 110 11.01 2.01 10.62
CA GLN A 110 9.68 2.45 11.02
C GLN A 110 9.46 2.42 12.54
N VAL A 111 10.02 1.40 13.21
CA VAL A 111 9.89 1.23 14.65
C VAL A 111 10.95 2.08 15.35
N VAL A 112 10.50 3.16 16.00
CA VAL A 112 11.37 4.25 16.50
C VAL A 112 11.20 4.53 17.99
N MET A 113 10.13 4.04 18.62
CA MET A 113 9.88 4.29 20.04
C MET A 113 10.54 3.23 20.94
N PRO A 114 10.81 3.52 22.22
CA PRO A 114 11.51 2.59 23.10
C PRO A 114 10.77 1.26 23.33
N THR A 115 9.44 1.28 23.40
CA THR A 115 8.60 0.10 23.67
C THR A 115 7.56 -0.11 22.58
N VAL A 116 7.09 -1.34 22.44
CA VAL A 116 6.05 -1.72 21.47
C VAL A 116 4.78 -0.89 21.63
N GLU A 117 4.29 -0.71 22.86
CA GLU A 117 3.12 0.13 23.14
C GLU A 117 3.32 1.56 22.63
N ALA A 118 4.46 2.15 22.95
CA ALA A 118 4.76 3.53 22.59
C ALA A 118 4.85 3.70 21.06
N ASP A 119 5.41 2.71 20.36
CA ASP A 119 5.55 2.73 18.90
C ASP A 119 4.19 2.69 18.20
N VAL A 120 3.32 1.76 18.59
CA VAL A 120 1.96 1.67 18.05
C VAL A 120 1.12 2.90 18.42
N ALA A 121 1.31 3.46 19.62
CA ALA A 121 0.62 4.67 20.05
C ALA A 121 1.10 5.94 19.31
N PHE A 122 2.31 5.95 18.75
CA PHE A 122 2.92 7.14 18.18
C PHE A 122 2.09 7.77 17.06
N GLY A 123 1.60 6.95 16.12
CA GLY A 123 0.76 7.41 15.01
C GLY A 123 -0.59 8.01 15.43
N LEU A 124 -1.06 7.69 16.64
CA LEU A 124 -2.32 8.19 17.20
C LEU A 124 -2.22 9.61 17.74
N GLY A 125 -1.01 10.14 17.97
CA GLY A 125 -0.82 11.49 18.55
C GLY A 125 -1.38 12.62 17.70
N LYS A 126 -1.62 12.39 16.41
CA LYS A 126 -2.28 13.33 15.48
C LYS A 126 -3.81 13.39 15.64
N LEU A 127 -4.39 12.46 16.40
CA LEU A 127 -5.83 12.32 16.60
C LEU A 127 -6.21 12.88 17.97
N ASN A 128 -7.39 13.50 18.07
CA ASN A 128 -7.90 14.02 19.33
C ASN A 128 -8.56 12.89 20.15
N LEU A 129 -7.73 12.09 20.81
CA LEU A 129 -8.14 10.89 21.55
C LEU A 129 -7.81 10.99 23.03
N THR A 130 -8.67 10.42 23.86
CA THR A 130 -8.41 10.21 25.28
C THR A 130 -7.35 9.13 25.50
N PRO A 131 -6.63 9.13 26.64
CA PRO A 131 -5.68 8.08 26.98
C PRO A 131 -6.28 6.67 26.97
N ASN A 132 -7.57 6.53 27.33
CA ASN A 132 -8.24 5.24 27.33
C ASN A 132 -8.55 4.73 25.92
N GLU A 133 -8.91 5.63 25.00
CA GLU A 133 -9.09 5.29 23.58
C GLU A 133 -7.77 4.87 22.94
N ILE A 134 -6.67 5.58 23.23
CA ILE A 134 -5.32 5.22 22.78
C ILE A 134 -4.99 3.79 23.24
N LYS A 135 -5.08 3.52 24.55
CA LYS A 135 -4.82 2.19 25.10
C LYS A 135 -5.67 1.10 24.45
N THR A 136 -6.96 1.38 24.25
CA THR A 136 -7.88 0.42 23.62
C THR A 136 -7.50 0.14 22.17
N ARG A 137 -7.13 1.16 21.39
CA ARG A 137 -6.70 0.97 19.99
C ARG A 137 -5.37 0.24 19.88
N VAL A 138 -4.39 0.61 20.71
CA VAL A 138 -3.09 -0.06 20.76
C VAL A 138 -3.24 -1.54 21.11
N ALA A 139 -4.02 -1.85 22.15
CA ALA A 139 -4.29 -3.23 22.56
C ALA A 139 -4.94 -4.05 21.43
N LYS A 140 -5.99 -3.52 20.80
CA LYS A 140 -6.68 -4.18 19.69
C LYS A 140 -5.77 -4.41 18.48
N ALA A 141 -4.98 -3.40 18.11
CA ALA A 141 -4.10 -3.52 16.96
C ALA A 141 -2.97 -4.52 17.19
N LEU A 142 -2.40 -4.56 18.39
CA LEU A 142 -1.39 -5.54 18.77
C LEU A 142 -1.96 -6.96 18.83
N ASP A 143 -3.17 -7.12 19.37
CA ASP A 143 -3.87 -8.41 19.41
C ASP A 143 -4.13 -8.95 17.99
N ALA A 144 -4.60 -8.09 17.08
CA ALA A 144 -4.86 -8.43 15.69
C ALA A 144 -3.64 -9.00 14.94
N VAL A 145 -2.43 -8.62 15.35
CA VAL A 145 -1.18 -9.12 14.76
C VAL A 145 -0.44 -10.14 15.65
N GLY A 146 -1.05 -10.57 16.77
CA GLY A 146 -0.46 -11.54 17.71
C GLY A 146 0.73 -11.01 18.52
N MET A 147 0.75 -9.71 18.82
CA MET A 147 1.82 -9.01 19.54
C MET A 147 1.37 -8.42 20.89
N TYR A 148 0.17 -8.73 21.37
CA TYR A 148 -0.36 -8.18 22.63
C TYR A 148 0.56 -8.44 23.84
N GLU A 149 1.08 -9.66 23.99
CA GLU A 149 2.00 -10.05 25.07
C GLU A 149 3.36 -9.32 25.02
N TYR A 150 3.65 -8.61 23.94
CA TYR A 150 4.90 -7.88 23.71
C TYR A 150 4.78 -6.39 24.02
N LEU A 151 3.60 -5.91 24.43
CA LEU A 151 3.28 -4.49 24.60
C LEU A 151 4.33 -3.70 25.39
N LYS A 152 4.89 -4.28 26.46
CA LYS A 152 5.91 -3.62 27.31
C LYS A 152 7.35 -3.90 26.90
N LYS A 153 7.59 -4.77 25.90
CA LYS A 153 8.95 -5.16 25.51
C LYS A 153 9.66 -4.00 24.80
N PRO A 154 10.98 -3.87 24.98
CA PRO A 154 11.77 -2.92 24.21
C PRO A 154 11.83 -3.34 22.73
N VAL A 155 11.60 -2.41 21.80
CA VAL A 155 11.51 -2.74 20.37
C VAL A 155 12.79 -3.34 19.78
N HIS A 156 13.95 -2.98 20.32
CA HIS A 156 15.24 -3.47 19.86
C HIS A 156 15.45 -4.97 20.17
N THR A 157 14.63 -5.55 21.04
CA THR A 157 14.67 -6.98 21.38
C THR A 157 13.86 -7.85 20.43
N LEU A 158 13.08 -7.24 19.53
CA LEU A 158 12.21 -7.94 18.61
C LEU A 158 12.97 -8.50 17.40
N SER A 159 12.54 -9.65 16.90
CA SER A 159 12.95 -10.17 15.58
C SER A 159 12.45 -9.25 14.46
N GLY A 160 13.00 -9.40 13.25
CA GLY A 160 12.51 -8.66 12.07
C GLY A 160 11.01 -8.86 11.82
N GLY A 161 10.53 -10.11 11.90
CA GLY A 161 9.11 -10.43 11.70
C GLY A 161 8.22 -9.83 12.79
N GLN A 162 8.70 -9.79 14.04
CA GLN A 162 8.01 -9.12 15.14
C GLN A 162 7.94 -7.60 14.93
N LYS A 163 9.03 -6.96 14.49
CA LYS A 163 9.03 -5.53 14.17
C LYS A 163 8.07 -5.21 13.01
N GLN A 164 8.00 -6.08 12.00
CA GLN A 164 7.04 -5.92 10.90
C GLN A 164 5.60 -5.95 11.40
N ARG A 165 5.26 -6.90 12.29
CA ARG A 165 3.93 -6.96 12.91
C ARG A 165 3.62 -5.71 13.72
N VAL A 166 4.59 -5.19 14.47
CA VAL A 166 4.44 -3.93 15.23
C VAL A 166 4.20 -2.74 14.31
N ALA A 167 4.96 -2.61 13.21
CA ALA A 167 4.76 -1.56 12.22
C ALA A 167 3.34 -1.62 11.62
N THR A 168 2.84 -2.82 11.33
CA THR A 168 1.46 -2.97 10.87
C THR A 168 0.43 -2.68 11.96
N ALA A 169 0.68 -3.07 13.21
CA ALA A 169 -0.20 -2.70 14.32
C ALA A 169 -0.32 -1.18 14.45
N GLY A 170 0.77 -0.43 14.26
CA GLY A 170 0.72 1.03 14.19
C GLY A 170 -0.25 1.53 13.11
N ALA A 171 -0.16 0.98 11.90
CA ALA A 171 -1.07 1.32 10.80
C ALA A 171 -2.54 0.96 11.07
N LEU A 172 -2.80 -0.17 11.71
CA LEU A 172 -4.15 -0.62 12.09
C LEU A 172 -4.73 0.24 13.23
N ALA A 173 -3.90 0.64 14.20
CA ALA A 173 -4.34 1.49 15.31
C ALA A 173 -4.90 2.83 14.83
N GLU A 174 -4.40 3.35 13.71
CA GLU A 174 -4.91 4.56 13.06
C GLU A 174 -6.29 4.40 12.39
N ALA A 175 -6.89 3.20 12.45
CA ALA A 175 -8.19 2.88 11.86
C ALA A 175 -8.25 3.13 10.35
N CYS A 176 -7.22 2.69 9.62
CA CYS A 176 -7.18 2.76 8.16
C CYS A 176 -8.26 1.88 7.50
N LYS A 177 -8.75 2.35 6.35
CA LYS A 177 -9.61 1.62 5.41
C LYS A 177 -8.80 0.91 4.33
N VAL A 178 -7.66 1.50 3.95
CA VAL A 178 -6.72 0.91 3.00
C VAL A 178 -5.35 0.78 3.64
N LEU A 179 -4.79 -0.41 3.58
CA LEU A 179 -3.44 -0.72 4.04
C LEU A 179 -2.55 -1.10 2.86
N LEU A 180 -1.52 -0.29 2.63
CA LEU A 180 -0.56 -0.47 1.54
C LEU A 180 0.76 -0.99 2.13
N LEU A 181 1.21 -2.16 1.70
CA LEU A 181 2.33 -2.88 2.31
C LEU A 181 3.42 -3.10 1.25
N ASP A 182 4.57 -2.41 1.37
CA ASP A 182 5.68 -2.58 0.43
C ASP A 182 6.58 -3.72 0.90
N GLU A 183 6.64 -4.84 0.16
CA GLU A 183 7.55 -5.95 0.43
C GLU A 183 7.49 -6.48 1.89
N LEU A 184 6.27 -6.77 2.35
CA LEU A 184 5.90 -7.18 3.71
C LEU A 184 6.78 -8.30 4.30
N THR A 185 7.23 -9.22 3.45
CA THR A 185 7.92 -10.46 3.84
C THR A 185 9.42 -10.44 3.55
N THR A 186 9.94 -9.35 2.98
CA THR A 186 11.37 -9.27 2.65
C THR A 186 12.22 -9.25 3.92
N PHE A 187 13.39 -9.89 3.88
CA PHE A 187 14.32 -10.07 5.01
C PHE A 187 13.85 -10.99 6.14
N LEU A 188 12.71 -11.67 5.98
CA LEU A 188 12.22 -12.67 6.93
C LEU A 188 12.55 -14.08 6.45
N ASP A 189 12.73 -15.02 7.39
CA ASP A 189 12.73 -16.45 7.07
C ASP A 189 11.31 -16.93 6.74
N GLU A 190 11.19 -18.08 6.06
CA GLU A 190 9.91 -18.60 5.57
C GLU A 190 8.85 -18.77 6.68
N THR A 191 9.27 -19.13 7.90
CA THR A 191 8.35 -19.32 9.02
C THR A 191 7.79 -17.97 9.49
N ASP A 192 8.65 -16.97 9.64
CA ASP A 192 8.27 -15.61 10.00
C ASP A 192 7.40 -14.97 8.91
N GLN A 193 7.68 -15.20 7.62
CA GLN A 193 6.87 -14.71 6.50
C GLN A 193 5.43 -15.19 6.58
N ILE A 194 5.24 -16.51 6.68
CA ILE A 194 3.91 -17.12 6.81
C ILE A 194 3.20 -16.59 8.06
N GLY A 195 3.94 -16.45 9.16
CA GLY A 195 3.40 -15.91 10.40
C GLY A 195 2.90 -14.47 10.25
N VAL A 196 3.65 -13.61 9.55
CA VAL A 196 3.25 -12.22 9.28
C VAL A 196 2.02 -12.18 8.37
N ILE A 197 2.00 -12.94 7.27
CA ILE A 197 0.87 -12.94 6.34
C ILE A 197 -0.41 -13.46 7.03
N LYS A 198 -0.31 -14.52 7.83
CA LYS A 198 -1.45 -15.04 8.60
C LYS A 198 -1.96 -14.02 9.62
N ALA A 199 -1.06 -13.34 10.31
CA ALA A 199 -1.42 -12.25 11.22
C ALA A 199 -2.18 -11.13 10.48
N MET A 200 -1.71 -10.77 9.27
CA MET A 200 -2.40 -9.81 8.41
C MET A 200 -3.79 -10.30 8.00
N ARG A 201 -3.90 -11.53 7.50
CA ARG A 201 -5.19 -12.11 7.12
C ARG A 201 -6.19 -12.08 8.27
N ASN A 202 -5.77 -12.55 9.45
CA ASN A 202 -6.59 -12.53 10.66
C ASN A 202 -7.01 -11.11 11.06
N SER A 203 -6.11 -10.13 10.91
CA SER A 203 -6.43 -8.73 11.18
C SER A 203 -7.51 -8.18 10.25
N MET A 204 -7.55 -8.65 9.00
CA MET A 204 -8.57 -8.26 8.02
C MET A 204 -9.92 -8.92 8.29
N ASP A 205 -9.93 -10.20 8.69
CA ASP A 205 -11.16 -10.91 9.04
C ASP A 205 -11.82 -10.33 10.30
N THR A 206 -11.01 -9.84 11.25
CA THR A 206 -11.48 -9.24 12.51
C THR A 206 -11.80 -7.75 12.39
N SER A 207 -11.12 -7.03 11.49
CA SER A 207 -11.31 -5.60 11.27
C SER A 207 -12.27 -5.39 10.10
N GLN A 208 -13.56 -5.22 10.41
CA GLN A 208 -14.59 -5.04 9.38
C GLN A 208 -14.22 -3.95 8.36
N GLY A 209 -14.01 -4.36 7.11
CA GLY A 209 -13.89 -3.48 5.96
C GLY A 209 -12.51 -2.84 5.74
N ILE A 210 -11.43 -3.45 6.23
CA ILE A 210 -10.08 -3.07 5.78
C ILE A 210 -9.78 -3.74 4.43
N THR A 211 -9.38 -2.96 3.44
CA THR A 211 -8.74 -3.45 2.21
C THR A 211 -7.23 -3.38 2.39
N ALA A 212 -6.50 -4.38 1.90
CA ALA A 212 -5.04 -4.32 1.87
C ALA A 212 -4.48 -4.70 0.51
N LEU A 213 -3.44 -3.99 0.09
CA LEU A 213 -2.65 -4.28 -1.11
C LEU A 213 -1.18 -4.44 -0.69
N TRP A 214 -0.63 -5.64 -0.85
CA TRP A 214 0.79 -5.88 -0.55
C TRP A 214 1.60 -6.20 -1.79
N VAL A 215 2.80 -5.61 -1.84
CA VAL A 215 3.78 -5.85 -2.89
C VAL A 215 4.66 -7.02 -2.48
N THR A 216 4.85 -7.97 -3.40
CA THR A 216 5.84 -9.04 -3.28
C THR A 216 6.21 -9.54 -4.67
N HIS A 217 7.22 -10.40 -4.75
CA HIS A 217 7.57 -11.15 -5.95
C HIS A 217 7.48 -12.68 -5.74
N ARG A 218 7.03 -13.11 -4.55
CA ARG A 218 6.91 -14.51 -4.14
C ARG A 218 5.54 -15.05 -4.54
N LEU A 219 5.50 -16.09 -5.37
CA LEU A 219 4.26 -16.65 -5.90
C LEU A 219 3.56 -17.58 -4.90
N GLU A 220 4.31 -18.12 -3.95
CA GLU A 220 3.80 -18.99 -2.89
C GLU A 220 2.76 -18.23 -2.05
N GLU A 221 3.00 -16.95 -1.78
CA GLU A 221 2.13 -16.08 -0.98
C GLU A 221 0.73 -15.84 -1.59
N LEU A 222 0.53 -16.13 -2.89
CA LEU A 222 -0.78 -16.05 -3.54
C LEU A 222 -1.85 -16.89 -2.86
N GLU A 223 -1.47 -17.94 -2.13
CA GLU A 223 -2.43 -18.78 -1.40
C GLU A 223 -3.22 -18.02 -0.31
N PHE A 224 -2.70 -16.87 0.16
CA PHE A 224 -3.34 -16.05 1.19
C PHE A 224 -4.17 -14.88 0.62
N ALA A 225 -4.07 -14.64 -0.69
CA ALA A 225 -4.69 -13.52 -1.37
C ALA A 225 -6.10 -13.86 -1.88
N ASP A 226 -7.00 -12.89 -1.82
CA ASP A 226 -8.30 -12.99 -2.51
C ASP A 226 -8.15 -12.74 -4.02
N GLY A 227 -7.17 -11.91 -4.39
CA GLY A 227 -6.87 -11.56 -5.78
C GLY A 227 -5.48 -10.94 -5.93
N ALA A 228 -5.08 -10.72 -7.18
CA ALA A 228 -3.78 -10.15 -7.48
C ALA A 228 -3.77 -9.34 -8.77
N VAL A 229 -2.81 -8.43 -8.82
CA VAL A 229 -2.44 -7.64 -10.00
C VAL A 229 -1.01 -8.03 -10.36
N TYR A 230 -0.78 -8.33 -11.63
CA TYR A 230 0.54 -8.63 -12.17
C TYR A 230 1.04 -7.50 -13.06
N MET A 231 2.26 -7.05 -12.79
CA MET A 231 2.88 -5.86 -13.38
C MET A 231 4.23 -6.17 -14.02
N GLU A 232 4.47 -5.62 -15.21
CA GLU A 232 5.73 -5.71 -15.94
C GLU A 232 6.03 -4.43 -16.72
N ASP A 233 7.30 -4.05 -16.82
CA ASP A 233 7.78 -2.92 -17.63
C ASP A 233 6.99 -1.61 -17.46
N GLY A 234 6.52 -1.35 -16.24
CA GLY A 234 5.73 -0.17 -15.92
C GLY A 234 4.24 -0.29 -16.24
N ARG A 235 3.71 -1.48 -16.54
CA ARG A 235 2.32 -1.70 -16.97
C ARG A 235 1.63 -2.77 -16.14
N ILE A 236 0.34 -2.62 -15.94
CA ILE A 236 -0.51 -3.72 -15.45
C ILE A 236 -0.82 -4.65 -16.63
N VAL A 237 -0.42 -5.91 -16.51
CA VAL A 237 -0.57 -6.93 -17.56
C VAL A 237 -1.81 -7.77 -17.33
N ARG A 238 -2.10 -8.10 -16.08
CA ARG A 238 -3.21 -8.96 -15.68
C ARG A 238 -3.71 -8.58 -14.29
N GLN A 239 -5.00 -8.71 -14.04
CA GLN A 239 -5.58 -8.70 -12.69
C GLN A 239 -6.70 -9.74 -12.62
N GLY A 240 -6.97 -10.29 -11.43
CA GLY A 240 -8.02 -11.28 -11.22
C GLY A 240 -7.89 -12.00 -9.88
N ASP A 241 -8.65 -13.08 -9.71
CA ASP A 241 -8.50 -13.95 -8.54
C ASP A 241 -7.11 -14.62 -8.50
N ALA A 242 -6.70 -15.05 -7.31
CA ALA A 242 -5.37 -15.61 -7.08
C ALA A 242 -5.07 -16.85 -7.96
N THR A 243 -6.08 -17.67 -8.27
CA THR A 243 -5.91 -18.89 -9.07
C THR A 243 -5.68 -18.56 -10.54
N SER A 244 -6.46 -17.64 -11.10
CA SER A 244 -6.27 -17.10 -12.44
C SER A 244 -4.87 -16.49 -12.61
N ILE A 245 -4.43 -15.68 -11.65
CA ILE A 245 -3.11 -15.03 -11.72
C ILE A 245 -1.98 -16.04 -11.57
N ARG A 246 -2.08 -17.01 -10.66
CA ARG A 246 -1.10 -18.09 -10.51
C ARG A 246 -0.90 -18.82 -11.84
N LYS A 247 -2.00 -19.29 -12.45
CA LYS A 247 -1.96 -20.00 -13.73
C LYS A 247 -1.32 -19.14 -14.83
N PHE A 248 -1.69 -17.87 -14.93
CA PHE A 248 -1.11 -16.96 -15.90
C PHE A 248 0.42 -16.83 -15.76
N ILE A 249 0.93 -16.74 -14.53
CA ILE A 249 2.36 -16.61 -14.27
C ILE A 249 3.08 -17.93 -14.56
N GLU A 250 2.51 -19.08 -14.18
CA GLU A 250 3.06 -20.41 -14.45
C GLU A 250 3.16 -20.68 -15.96
N ASP A 251 2.09 -20.41 -16.72
CA ASP A 251 2.07 -20.54 -18.19
C ASP A 251 3.14 -19.66 -18.84
N LYS A 252 3.30 -18.44 -18.32
CA LYS A 252 4.32 -17.49 -18.78
C LYS A 252 5.73 -17.98 -18.51
N LEU A 253 6.03 -18.45 -17.29
CA LEU A 253 7.34 -19.01 -16.94
C LEU A 253 7.68 -20.25 -17.78
N ALA A 254 6.72 -21.14 -18.01
CA ALA A 254 6.91 -22.29 -18.89
C ALA A 254 7.27 -21.88 -20.33
N SER A 255 6.64 -20.82 -20.84
CA SER A 255 6.95 -20.30 -22.19
C SER A 255 8.38 -19.78 -22.31
N TYR A 256 8.91 -19.11 -21.28
CA TYR A 256 10.29 -18.62 -21.27
C TYR A 256 11.31 -19.76 -21.22
N VAL A 257 11.06 -20.78 -20.40
CA VAL A 257 11.95 -21.96 -20.32
C VAL A 257 12.02 -22.67 -21.68
N ASN A 258 10.90 -22.78 -22.37
CA ASN A 258 10.87 -23.38 -23.72
C ASN A 258 11.62 -22.53 -24.77
N GLN A 259 11.64 -21.20 -24.63
CA GLN A 259 12.38 -20.32 -25.54
C GLN A 259 13.90 -20.33 -25.31
N ILE A 260 14.35 -20.62 -24.08
CA ILE A 260 15.78 -20.70 -23.74
C ILE A 260 16.38 -22.06 -24.14
N ASN A 261 15.56 -23.10 -24.20
CA ASN A 261 15.97 -24.46 -24.57
C ASN A 261 15.90 -24.75 -26.08
N LEU A 262 15.74 -23.72 -26.92
CA LEU A 262 15.75 -23.76 -28.39
C LEU A 262 16.93 -22.96 -28.93
#